data_AF-A0A7L6N105-F1
#
_entry.id   AF-A0A7L6N105-F1
#
_cell.length_a   1.000
_cell.length_b   1.000
_cell.length_c   1.000
_cell.angle_alpha   90.00
_cell.angle_beta   90.00
_cell.angle_gamma   90.00
#
_symmetry.space_group_name_H-M   'P 1'
#
loop_
_entity.id
_entity.type
_entity.pdbx_description
1 polymer ?
#
loop_
_entity_poly.entity_id
_entity_poly.type
_entity_poly.pdbx_seq_one_letter_code
_entity_poly.pdbx_strand_id
1 'polypeptide(L)'
;MIKKYFIDLVVAGLLIFVLVQVLDDHKNLVQDTMFTVGVVMFSFGLLTASGATKMFRGMGYVLRKMFTKKVEGISYYEYLLLKEEKRDRVMGYPLLFSGITLVIVSIVLADFIERFSHMF
;
A
#
# COMPACT_ATOMS: atom_id res chain seq x y z
N MET A 1 16.46 -7.24 -1.28
CA MET A 1 15.66 -6.14 -0.71
C MET A 1 14.82 -5.48 -1.77
N ILE A 2 15.43 -4.71 -2.68
CA ILE A 2 14.77 -4.14 -3.88
C ILE A 2 14.03 -5.21 -4.70
N LYS A 3 14.64 -6.40 -4.90
CA LYS A 3 13.99 -7.51 -5.60
C LYS A 3 12.68 -7.99 -4.94
N LYS A 4 12.60 -8.03 -3.59
CA LYS A 4 11.38 -8.46 -2.89
C LYS A 4 10.29 -7.38 -2.97
N TYR A 5 10.68 -6.12 -2.82
CA TYR A 5 9.77 -4.98 -3.00
C TYR A 5 9.22 -4.91 -4.43
N PHE A 6 10.07 -5.16 -5.43
CA PHE A 6 9.63 -5.21 -6.83
C PHE A 6 8.63 -6.34 -7.07
N ILE A 7 8.84 -7.50 -6.44
CA ILE A 7 7.89 -8.61 -6.49
C ILE A 7 6.59 -8.23 -5.80
N ASP A 8 6.61 -7.65 -4.59
CA ASP A 8 5.40 -7.25 -3.87
C ASP A 8 4.62 -6.17 -4.63
N LEU A 9 5.32 -5.21 -5.25
CA LEU A 9 4.72 -4.16 -6.07
C LEU A 9 4.10 -4.73 -7.36
N VAL A 10 4.78 -5.68 -8.01
CA VAL A 10 4.26 -6.37 -9.20
C VAL A 10 3.06 -7.25 -8.84
N VAL A 11 3.10 -7.96 -7.72
CA VAL A 11 1.99 -8.81 -7.25
C VAL A 11 0.78 -7.96 -6.83
N ALA A 12 0.99 -6.87 -6.08
CA ALA A 12 -0.06 -5.95 -5.71
C ALA A 12 -0.66 -5.23 -6.94
N GLY A 13 0.19 -4.81 -7.87
CA GLY A 13 -0.23 -4.23 -9.15
C GLY A 13 -1.05 -5.20 -10.00
N LEU A 14 -0.65 -6.47 -10.09
CA LEU A 14 -1.41 -7.51 -10.78
C LEU A 14 -2.75 -7.81 -10.09
N LEU A 15 -2.79 -7.84 -8.77
CA LEU A 15 -4.02 -8.08 -8.01
C LEU A 15 -5.03 -6.93 -8.22
N ILE A 16 -4.54 -5.69 -8.21
CA ILE A 16 -5.36 -4.51 -8.50
C ILE A 16 -5.81 -4.49 -9.96
N PHE A 17 -4.94 -4.86 -10.91
CA PHE A 17 -5.30 -4.99 -12.33
C PHE A 17 -6.44 -6.01 -12.55
N VAL A 18 -6.37 -7.17 -11.88
CA VAL A 18 -7.44 -8.17 -11.94
C VAL A 18 -8.73 -7.64 -11.31
N LEU A 19 -8.65 -6.91 -10.20
CA LEU A 19 -9.84 -6.30 -9.56
C LEU A 19 -10.51 -5.27 -10.48
N VAL A 20 -9.74 -4.41 -11.15
CA VAL A 20 -10.30 -3.40 -12.07
C VAL A 20 -10.89 -4.06 -13.32
N GLN A 21 -10.24 -5.10 -13.87
CA GLN A 21 -10.80 -5.91 -14.98
C GLN A 21 -12.13 -6.58 -14.64
N VAL A 22 -12.34 -6.98 -13.39
CA VAL A 22 -13.59 -7.63 -12.96
C VAL A 22 -14.70 -6.61 -12.70
N LEU A 23 -14.36 -5.36 -12.37
CA LEU A 23 -15.31 -4.36 -11.88
C LEU A 23 -15.68 -3.29 -12.91
N ASP A 24 -14.87 -3.05 -13.94
CA ASP A 24 -15.03 -1.86 -14.81
C ASP A 24 -15.15 -2.13 -16.32
N ASP A 25 -15.88 -1.25 -17.01
CA ASP A 25 -16.06 -1.28 -18.47
C ASP A 25 -14.83 -0.69 -19.19
N HIS A 26 -14.47 -1.27 -20.32
CA HIS A 26 -13.07 -1.34 -20.79
C HIS A 26 -12.43 -0.01 -21.25
N LYS A 27 -13.18 1.10 -21.23
CA LYS A 27 -12.73 2.38 -21.80
C LYS A 27 -11.72 3.13 -20.91
N ASN A 28 -11.82 3.01 -19.59
CA ASN A 28 -10.98 3.78 -18.64
C ASN A 28 -10.05 2.92 -17.79
N LEU A 29 -9.97 1.62 -18.09
CA LEU A 29 -9.29 0.60 -17.29
C LEU A 29 -7.86 0.96 -16.85
N VAL A 30 -7.07 1.58 -17.73
CA VAL A 30 -5.68 1.97 -17.44
C VAL A 30 -5.64 3.09 -16.40
N GLN A 31 -6.49 4.10 -16.54
CA GLN A 31 -6.58 5.23 -15.64
C GLN A 31 -7.07 4.78 -14.26
N ASP A 32 -8.13 3.97 -14.21
CA ASP A 32 -8.72 3.49 -12.97
C ASP A 32 -7.76 2.56 -12.21
N THR A 33 -6.99 1.75 -12.95
CA THR A 33 -5.91 0.95 -12.37
C THR A 33 -4.79 1.84 -11.80
N MET A 34 -4.32 2.84 -12.55
CA MET A 34 -3.26 3.75 -12.07
C MET A 34 -3.70 4.56 -10.84
N PHE A 35 -4.96 5.02 -10.82
CA PHE A 35 -5.55 5.71 -9.68
C PHE A 35 -5.61 4.79 -8.46
N THR A 36 -6.14 3.57 -8.63
CA THR A 36 -6.30 2.59 -7.54
C THR A 36 -4.94 2.19 -6.96
N VAL A 37 -3.97 1.88 -7.82
CA VAL A 37 -2.59 1.58 -7.38
C VAL A 37 -1.97 2.78 -6.66
N GLY A 38 -2.15 3.99 -7.19
CA GLY A 38 -1.66 5.23 -6.58
C GLY A 38 -2.23 5.46 -5.19
N VAL A 39 -3.56 5.30 -5.01
CA VAL A 39 -4.23 5.44 -3.71
C VAL A 39 -3.75 4.40 -2.71
N VAL A 40 -3.62 3.14 -3.12
CA VAL A 40 -3.12 2.05 -2.26
C VAL A 40 -1.69 2.34 -1.81
N MET A 41 -0.80 2.72 -2.74
CA MET A 41 0.58 3.09 -2.42
C MET A 41 0.67 4.31 -1.52
N PHE A 42 -0.18 5.31 -1.75
CA PHE A 42 -0.29 6.50 -0.91
C PHE A 42 -0.73 6.14 0.51
N SER A 43 -1.77 5.32 0.68
CA SER A 43 -2.25 4.87 1.99
C SER A 43 -1.18 4.08 2.75
N PHE A 44 -0.49 3.14 2.10
CA PHE A 44 0.61 2.41 2.72
C PHE A 44 1.81 3.32 3.05
N GLY A 45 2.13 4.26 2.16
CA GLY A 45 3.15 5.28 2.39
C GLY A 45 2.81 6.16 3.60
N LEU A 46 1.55 6.56 3.74
CA LEU A 46 1.08 7.35 4.88
C LEU A 46 1.14 6.57 6.19
N LEU A 47 0.70 5.30 6.19
CA LEU A 47 0.77 4.43 7.37
C LEU A 47 2.20 4.20 7.87
N THR A 48 3.15 4.09 6.94
CA THR A 48 4.57 3.87 7.26
C THR A 48 5.30 5.17 7.62
N ALA A 49 5.01 6.29 6.94
CA ALA A 49 5.58 7.61 7.24
C ALA A 49 5.08 8.17 8.58
N SER A 50 3.79 8.01 8.90
CA SER A 50 3.20 8.42 10.18
C SER A 50 3.64 7.53 11.36
N GLY A 51 4.23 6.37 11.07
CA GLY A 51 4.57 5.38 12.10
C GLY A 51 3.36 4.64 12.68
N ALA A 52 2.17 4.78 12.07
CA ALA A 52 0.98 4.03 12.44
C ALA A 52 1.18 2.50 12.33
N THR A 53 2.16 2.03 11.55
CA THR A 53 2.65 0.64 11.58
C THR A 53 2.97 0.12 12.98
N LYS A 54 3.34 1.00 13.93
CA LYS A 54 3.58 0.63 15.33
C LYS A 54 2.30 0.17 16.04
N MET A 55 1.12 0.72 15.68
CA MET A 55 -0.17 0.25 16.23
C MET A 55 -0.49 -1.18 15.78
N PHE A 56 -0.18 -1.53 14.53
CA PHE A 56 -0.37 -2.90 14.03
C PHE A 56 0.53 -3.92 14.76
N ARG A 57 1.71 -3.50 15.27
CA ARG A 57 2.54 -4.37 16.11
C ARG A 57 1.88 -4.68 17.45
N GLY A 58 1.23 -3.69 18.06
CA GLY A 58 0.43 -3.86 19.28
C GLY A 58 -0.76 -4.79 19.05
N MET A 59 -1.50 -4.57 17.96
CA MET A 59 -2.63 -5.43 17.59
C MET A 59 -2.18 -6.88 17.34
N GLY A 60 -1.05 -7.07 16.64
CA GLY A 60 -0.47 -8.39 16.42
C GLY A 60 -0.03 -9.11 17.70
N TYR A 61 0.47 -8.36 18.71
CA TYR A 61 0.76 -8.92 20.03
C TYR A 61 -0.50 -9.41 20.74
N VAL A 62 -1.56 -8.58 20.74
CA VAL A 62 -2.84 -8.94 21.37
C VAL A 62 -3.47 -10.16 20.68
N LEU A 63 -3.48 -10.20 19.35
CA LEU A 63 -3.97 -11.35 18.59
C LEU A 63 -3.17 -12.63 18.90
N ARG A 64 -1.82 -12.56 18.93
CA ARG A 64 -1.00 -13.74 19.27
C ARG A 64 -1.20 -14.20 20.71
N LYS A 65 -1.43 -13.27 21.63
CA LYS A 65 -1.75 -13.58 23.03
C LYS A 65 -3.09 -14.29 23.15
N MET A 66 -4.12 -13.83 22.42
CA MET A 66 -5.44 -14.46 22.45
C MET A 66 -5.50 -15.81 21.73
N PHE A 67 -4.91 -15.91 20.54
CA PHE A 67 -5.12 -17.08 19.67
C PHE A 67 -4.04 -18.14 19.75
N THR A 68 -2.81 -17.78 20.09
CA THR A 68 -1.67 -18.71 19.95
C THR A 68 -0.96 -19.01 21.27
N LYS A 69 -1.20 -18.26 22.34
CA LYS A 69 -0.52 -18.35 23.66
C LYS A 69 1.02 -18.33 23.64
N LYS A 70 1.67 -18.24 22.46
CA LYS A 70 3.12 -18.20 22.26
C LYS A 70 3.84 -17.01 22.92
N VAL A 71 3.08 -16.03 23.38
CA VAL A 71 3.54 -14.83 24.08
C VAL A 71 2.98 -14.76 25.51
N GLU A 72 2.46 -15.87 26.06
CA GLU A 72 2.16 -15.98 27.49
C GLU A 72 3.44 -15.80 28.31
N GLY A 73 3.40 -14.94 29.32
CA GLY A 73 4.54 -14.63 30.19
C GLY A 73 5.50 -13.55 29.67
N ILE A 74 5.41 -13.15 28.40
CA ILE A 74 6.27 -12.10 27.82
C ILE A 74 5.55 -10.76 27.93
N SER A 75 6.21 -9.73 28.48
CA SER A 75 5.66 -8.39 28.51
C SER A 75 5.64 -7.75 27.12
N TYR A 76 4.74 -6.79 26.87
CA TYR A 76 4.71 -6.09 25.58
C TYR A 76 6.05 -5.39 25.27
N TYR A 77 6.75 -4.94 26.30
CA TYR A 77 8.07 -4.30 26.17
C TYR A 77 9.14 -5.29 25.68
N GLU A 78 9.21 -6.48 26.27
CA GLU A 78 10.11 -7.54 25.79
C GLU A 78 9.73 -8.03 24.39
N TYR A 79 8.43 -8.10 24.09
CA TYR A 79 7.96 -8.42 22.74
C TYR A 79 8.44 -7.39 21.70
N LEU A 80 8.49 -6.09 22.06
CA LEU A 80 9.02 -5.04 21.20
C LEU A 80 10.54 -5.14 21.03
N LEU A 81 11.29 -5.43 22.11
CA LEU A 81 12.74 -5.61 22.08
C LEU A 81 13.16 -6.81 21.21
N LEU A 82 12.43 -7.92 21.30
CA LEU A 82 12.67 -9.12 20.48
C LEU A 82 12.40 -8.89 18.99
N LYS A 83 11.68 -7.83 18.62
CA LYS A 83 11.23 -7.55 17.26
C LYS A 83 11.97 -6.38 16.60
N GLU A 84 13.14 -6.02 17.14
CA GLU A 84 13.96 -4.84 16.83
C GLU A 84 13.74 -4.16 15.46
N GLU A 85 13.52 -2.85 15.54
CA GLU A 85 13.26 -1.88 14.47
C GLU A 85 14.36 -1.81 13.41
N LYS A 86 14.31 -2.68 12.39
CA LYS A 86 15.13 -2.49 11.19
C LYS A 86 14.27 -2.50 9.95
N ARG A 87 13.63 -1.36 9.61
CA ARG A 87 13.49 -0.79 8.23
C ARG A 87 12.25 0.02 7.92
N ASP A 88 11.17 -0.07 8.71
CA ASP A 88 9.86 0.40 8.25
C ASP A 88 9.79 1.90 7.89
N ARG A 89 10.61 2.75 8.54
CA ARG A 89 10.56 4.21 8.35
C ARG A 89 11.24 4.70 7.06
N VAL A 90 12.26 3.99 6.56
CA VAL A 90 13.02 4.43 5.37
C VAL A 90 12.23 4.21 4.07
N MET A 91 11.27 3.29 4.06
CA MET A 91 10.45 2.98 2.89
C MET A 91 9.16 3.81 2.77
N GLY A 92 8.70 4.46 3.85
CA GLY A 92 7.39 5.12 3.84
C GLY A 92 7.31 6.39 3.01
N TYR A 93 8.32 7.26 3.08
CA TYR A 93 8.34 8.49 2.29
C TYR A 93 8.40 8.24 0.78
N PRO A 94 9.28 7.35 0.25
CA PRO A 94 9.28 7.02 -1.17
C PRO A 94 7.93 6.47 -1.68
N LEU A 95 7.30 5.56 -0.91
CA LEU A 95 5.98 5.02 -1.23
C LEU A 95 4.92 6.12 -1.29
N LEU A 96 4.92 7.01 -0.31
CA LEU A 96 3.99 8.14 -0.23
C LEU A 96 4.11 9.05 -1.45
N PHE A 97 5.33 9.48 -1.80
CA PHE A 97 5.55 10.33 -2.96
C PHE A 97 5.21 9.62 -4.27
N SER A 98 5.55 8.33 -4.42
CA SER A 98 5.20 7.55 -5.61
C SER A 98 3.69 7.33 -5.77
N GLY A 99 2.96 7.20 -4.66
CA GLY A 99 1.49 7.13 -4.67
C GLY A 99 0.86 8.45 -5.11
N ILE A 100 1.34 9.58 -4.57
CA ILE A 100 0.88 10.92 -4.96
C ILE A 100 1.11 11.16 -6.46
N THR A 101 2.30 10.85 -6.96
CA THR A 101 2.60 11.07 -8.39
C THR A 101 1.73 10.21 -9.30
N LEU A 102 1.49 8.95 -8.94
CA LEU A 102 0.57 8.07 -9.68
C LEU A 102 -0.86 8.59 -9.70
N VAL A 103 -1.38 9.06 -8.56
CA VAL A 103 -2.72 9.66 -8.49
C VAL A 103 -2.80 10.90 -9.39
N ILE A 104 -1.83 11.81 -9.30
CA ILE A 104 -1.81 13.02 -10.15
C ILE A 104 -1.76 12.65 -11.63
N VAL A 105 -0.88 11.73 -12.02
CA VAL A 105 -0.75 11.29 -13.42
C VAL A 105 -2.04 10.64 -13.92
N SER A 106 -2.71 9.84 -13.09
CA SER A 106 -4.00 9.23 -13.46
C SER A 106 -5.08 10.28 -13.72
N ILE A 107 -5.18 11.33 -12.89
CA ILE A 107 -6.15 12.41 -13.07
C ILE A 107 -5.86 13.22 -14.34
N VAL A 108 -4.58 13.51 -14.61
CA VAL A 108 -4.18 14.23 -15.84
C VAL A 108 -4.48 13.41 -17.09
N LEU A 109 -4.23 12.09 -17.05
CA LEU A 109 -4.59 11.18 -18.14
C LEU A 109 -6.10 11.14 -18.38
N ALA A 110 -6.89 11.17 -17.30
CA ALA A 110 -8.35 11.25 -17.38
C ALA A 110 -8.82 12.47 -18.16
N ASP A 111 -8.39 13.64 -17.71
CA ASP A 111 -8.79 14.93 -18.29
C ASP A 111 -8.33 15.03 -19.75
N PHE A 112 -7.17 14.46 -20.08
CA PHE A 112 -6.68 14.40 -21.45
C PHE A 112 -7.53 13.50 -22.36
N ILE A 113 -7.89 12.29 -21.91
CA ILE A 113 -8.71 11.35 -22.67
C ILE A 113 -10.12 11.90 -22.89
N GLU A 114 -10.72 12.49 -21.85
CA GLU A 114 -12.05 13.09 -21.92
C GLU A 114 -12.09 14.26 -22.92
N ARG A 115 -11.10 15.17 -22.87
CA ARG A 115 -10.97 16.27 -23.84
C ARG A 115 -10.78 15.77 -25.28
N PHE A 116 -10.01 14.69 -25.46
CA PHE A 116 -9.78 14.12 -26.80
C PHE A 116 -11.05 13.45 -27.35
N SER A 117 -11.83 12.79 -26.50
CA SER A 117 -13.11 12.16 -26.86
C SER A 117 -14.21 13.17 -27.18
N HIS A 118 -14.13 14.42 -26.71
CA HIS A 118 -15.08 15.49 -27.04
C HIS A 118 -14.69 16.27 -28.32
N MET A 119 -13.49 16.06 -28.84
CA MET A 119 -12.96 16.78 -30.01
C MET A 119 -13.14 16.01 -31.33
N PHE A 120 -13.47 14.71 -31.26
CA PHE A 120 -13.75 13.80 -32.38
C PHE A 120 -15.15 13.18 -32.23
#